data_AF-A0A2G9SAB8-F1
#
_entry.id   AF-A0A2G9SAB8-F1
#
_cell.length_a   1.000
_cell.length_b   1.000
_cell.length_c   1.000
_cell.angle_alpha   90.00
_cell.angle_beta   90.00
_cell.angle_gamma   90.00
#
_symmetry.space_group_name_H-M   'P 1'
#
loop_
_entity.id
_entity.type
_entity.pdbx_description
1 polymer ?
#
loop_
_entity_poly.entity_id
_entity_poly.type
_entity_poly.pdbx_seq_one_letter_code
_entity_poly.pdbx_strand_id
1 'polypeptide(L)'
;MKSGNADVYENEIPGGQYTNLHFQAHSMGLGNKFKEVKKAYAEANKLLGDVIKVTPSSKIVGDLAQFMVHNGLSREQVETMADELSFPLSVVEYLQGYVGIPYGGFPEPLRSKVNASFHLYESFSHYNLL
;
A
#
# COMPACT_ATOMS: atom_id res chain seq x y z
N MET A 1 -6.55 19.86 -12.59
CA MET A 1 -7.28 18.84 -13.39
C MET A 1 -8.20 19.58 -14.36
N LYS A 2 -8.18 19.25 -15.66
CA LYS A 2 -9.02 19.94 -16.68
C LYS A 2 -10.20 19.10 -17.20
N SER A 3 -10.37 17.86 -16.75
CA SER A 3 -11.53 17.00 -17.04
C SER A 3 -11.57 15.79 -16.10
N GLY A 4 -12.73 15.13 -15.99
CA GLY A 4 -12.86 13.84 -15.32
C GLY A 4 -12.12 12.74 -16.07
N ASN A 5 -11.61 11.74 -15.35
CA ASN A 5 -10.83 10.65 -15.92
C ASN A 5 -11.62 9.34 -15.85
N ALA A 6 -11.84 8.69 -16.99
CA ALA A 6 -12.61 7.44 -17.07
C ALA A 6 -11.88 6.23 -16.46
N ASP A 7 -10.58 6.34 -16.19
CA ASP A 7 -9.81 5.28 -15.55
C ASP A 7 -10.21 5.00 -14.09
N VAL A 8 -11.06 5.85 -13.50
CA VAL A 8 -11.62 5.65 -12.15
C VAL A 8 -12.38 4.33 -12.02
N TYR A 9 -12.98 3.83 -13.11
CA TYR A 9 -13.65 2.52 -13.10
C TYR A 9 -12.68 1.33 -13.01
N GLU A 10 -11.41 1.55 -13.32
CA GLU A 10 -10.37 0.51 -13.21
C GLU A 10 -9.60 0.62 -11.89
N ASN A 11 -9.23 1.84 -11.49
CA ASN A 11 -8.38 2.06 -10.32
C ASN A 11 -9.15 2.33 -9.03
N GLU A 12 -10.42 2.76 -9.13
CA GLU A 12 -11.29 3.07 -7.98
C GLU A 12 -10.65 4.02 -6.96
N ILE A 13 -9.80 4.95 -7.42
CA ILE A 13 -9.18 5.97 -6.57
C ILE A 13 -10.25 7.02 -6.23
N PRO A 14 -10.56 7.27 -4.95
CA PRO A 14 -11.49 8.31 -4.55
C PRO A 14 -11.08 9.69 -5.08
N GLY A 15 -12.04 10.50 -5.55
CA GLY A 15 -11.75 11.79 -6.19
C GLY A 15 -10.91 12.75 -5.33
N GLY A 16 -11.20 12.83 -4.03
CA GLY A 16 -10.41 13.62 -3.08
C GLY A 16 -8.99 13.11 -2.88
N GLN A 17 -8.76 11.80 -3.06
CA GLN A 17 -7.44 11.20 -2.97
C GLN A 17 -6.64 11.35 -4.26
N TYR A 18 -7.27 11.29 -5.44
CA TYR A 18 -6.57 11.28 -6.72
C TYR A 18 -5.57 12.44 -6.86
N THR A 19 -6.01 13.65 -6.52
CA THR A 19 -5.17 14.85 -6.58
C THR A 19 -4.00 14.77 -5.60
N ASN A 20 -4.26 14.28 -4.37
CA ASN A 20 -3.22 14.11 -3.36
C ASN A 20 -2.20 13.03 -3.76
N LEU A 21 -2.67 11.90 -4.28
CA LEU A 21 -1.83 10.80 -4.77
C LEU A 21 -0.93 11.26 -5.93
N HIS A 22 -1.47 12.08 -6.83
CA HIS A 22 -0.70 12.69 -7.91
C HIS A 22 0.40 13.58 -7.37
N PHE A 23 0.09 14.51 -6.45
CA PHE A 23 1.12 15.37 -5.85
C PHE A 23 2.18 14.59 -5.07
N GLN A 24 1.79 13.57 -4.31
CA GLN A 24 2.71 12.69 -3.59
C GLN A 24 3.66 11.96 -4.55
N ALA A 25 3.12 11.33 -5.60
CA ALA A 25 3.94 10.67 -6.61
C ALA A 25 4.95 11.63 -7.25
N HIS A 26 4.55 12.87 -7.58
CA HIS A 26 5.48 13.88 -8.07
C HIS A 26 6.57 14.24 -7.06
N SER A 27 6.23 14.40 -5.77
CA SER A 27 7.20 14.71 -4.72
C SER A 27 8.24 13.60 -4.49
N MET A 28 7.89 12.35 -4.81
CA MET A 28 8.77 11.19 -4.72
C MET A 28 9.53 10.89 -6.02
N GLY A 29 9.47 11.78 -7.02
CA GLY A 29 10.09 11.56 -8.33
C GLY A 29 9.37 10.55 -9.22
N LEU A 30 8.17 10.10 -8.83
CA LEU A 30 7.31 9.16 -9.57
C LEU A 30 6.30 9.88 -10.48
N GLY A 31 6.41 11.20 -10.69
CA GLY A 31 5.46 11.99 -11.47
C GLY A 31 5.24 11.47 -12.89
N ASN A 32 6.33 11.10 -13.58
CA ASN A 32 6.27 10.50 -14.92
C ASN A 32 5.73 9.06 -14.93
N LYS A 33 5.70 8.42 -13.76
CA LYS A 33 5.21 7.05 -13.54
C LYS A 33 3.80 7.02 -12.96
N PHE A 34 3.07 8.13 -12.94
CA PHE A 34 1.75 8.17 -12.32
C PHE A 34 0.74 7.17 -12.93
N LYS A 35 0.90 6.82 -14.22
CA LYS A 35 0.13 5.74 -14.85
C LYS A 35 0.41 4.37 -14.22
N GLU A 36 1.66 4.10 -13.85
CA GLU A 36 2.07 2.88 -13.13
C GLU A 36 1.52 2.90 -11.71
N VAL A 37 1.55 4.05 -11.03
CA VAL A 37 0.96 4.21 -9.68
C VAL A 37 -0.52 3.84 -9.67
N LYS A 38 -1.29 4.28 -10.67
CA LYS A 38 -2.72 3.91 -10.77
C LYS A 38 -2.95 2.41 -10.98
N LYS A 39 -2.08 1.74 -11.75
CA LYS A 39 -2.13 0.28 -11.92
C LYS A 39 -1.76 -0.45 -10.64
N ALA A 40 -0.66 -0.03 -10.01
CA ALA A 40 -0.22 -0.56 -8.73
C ALA A 40 -1.27 -0.34 -7.63
N TYR A 41 -2.06 0.73 -7.71
CA TYR A 41 -3.16 0.98 -6.78
C TYR A 41 -4.25 -0.09 -6.84
N ALA A 42 -4.64 -0.52 -8.04
CA ALA A 42 -5.58 -1.62 -8.20
C ALA A 42 -5.00 -2.95 -7.68
N GLU A 43 -3.73 -3.22 -7.94
CA GLU A 43 -3.05 -4.43 -7.45
C GLU A 43 -2.82 -4.40 -5.93
N ALA A 44 -2.49 -3.25 -5.36
CA ALA A 44 -2.41 -3.02 -3.92
C ALA A 44 -3.75 -3.26 -3.23
N ASN A 45 -4.86 -2.85 -3.85
CA ASN A 45 -6.19 -3.15 -3.32
C ASN A 45 -6.44 -4.66 -3.24
N LYS A 46 -6.09 -5.41 -4.28
CA LYS A 46 -6.22 -6.88 -4.29
C LYS A 46 -5.29 -7.54 -3.27
N LEU A 47 -4.05 -7.06 -3.13
CA LEU A 47 -3.10 -7.50 -2.11
C LEU A 47 -3.67 -7.37 -0.71
N LEU A 48 -4.39 -6.28 -0.45
CA LEU A 48 -4.99 -5.97 0.85
C LEU A 48 -6.36 -6.61 1.07
N GLY A 49 -6.82 -7.51 0.17
CA GLY A 49 -8.08 -8.23 0.32
C GLY A 49 -9.31 -7.51 -0.22
N ASP A 50 -9.13 -6.68 -1.25
CA ASP A 50 -10.20 -5.95 -1.95
C ASP A 50 -11.05 -5.07 -1.02
N VAL A 51 -10.40 -4.10 -0.39
CA VAL A 51 -11.00 -3.26 0.64
C VAL A 51 -11.89 -2.16 0.05
N ILE A 52 -12.88 -1.73 0.83
CA ILE A 52 -13.60 -0.48 0.57
C ILE A 52 -12.61 0.67 0.76
N LYS A 53 -12.40 1.47 -0.28
CA LYS A 53 -11.39 2.54 -0.32
C LYS A 53 -11.99 3.88 0.08
N VAL A 54 -11.93 4.19 1.36
CA VAL A 54 -12.27 5.49 1.94
C VAL A 54 -11.20 5.85 2.97
N THR A 55 -11.14 7.10 3.46
CA THR A 55 -10.22 7.40 4.57
C THR A 55 -10.56 6.52 5.78
N PRO A 56 -9.59 5.81 6.39
CA PRO A 56 -8.14 5.79 6.10
C PRO A 56 -7.65 4.70 5.13
N SER A 57 -8.42 3.66 4.81
CA SER A 57 -8.02 2.53 3.96
C SER A 57 -7.52 2.93 2.57
N SER A 58 -8.10 3.97 1.98
CA SER A 58 -7.70 4.46 0.66
C SER A 58 -6.27 5.00 0.68
N LYS A 59 -5.87 5.69 1.76
CA LYS A 59 -4.48 6.13 1.96
C LYS A 59 -3.53 4.93 2.05
N ILE A 60 -3.89 3.89 2.80
CA ILE A 60 -3.08 2.67 2.96
C ILE A 60 -2.83 2.00 1.60
N VAL A 61 -3.87 1.85 0.78
CA VAL A 61 -3.75 1.33 -0.60
C VAL A 61 -2.81 2.21 -1.43
N GLY A 62 -2.92 3.54 -1.28
CA GLY A 62 -2.06 4.51 -1.96
C GLY A 62 -0.59 4.42 -1.57
N ASP A 63 -0.30 4.27 -0.28
CA ASP A 63 1.06 4.13 0.24
C ASP A 63 1.70 2.83 -0.27
N LEU A 64 0.96 1.72 -0.26
CA LEU A 64 1.43 0.44 -0.82
C LEU A 64 1.68 0.54 -2.33
N ALA A 65 0.80 1.19 -3.08
CA ALA A 65 0.98 1.37 -4.53
C ALA A 65 2.25 2.17 -4.86
N GLN A 66 2.51 3.25 -4.13
CA GLN A 66 3.73 4.05 -4.30
C GLN A 66 4.97 3.24 -3.92
N PHE A 67 4.91 2.47 -2.84
CA PHE A 67 5.98 1.54 -2.45
C PHE A 67 6.30 0.53 -3.54
N MET A 68 5.28 -0.09 -4.15
CA MET A 68 5.46 -1.05 -5.24
C MET A 68 6.15 -0.41 -6.45
N VAL A 69 5.68 0.77 -6.89
CA VAL A 69 6.27 1.45 -8.06
C VAL A 69 7.67 1.95 -7.78
N HIS A 70 7.93 2.46 -6.58
CA HIS A 70 9.25 2.93 -6.18
C HIS A 70 10.29 1.80 -6.23
N ASN A 71 9.92 0.61 -5.73
CA ASN A 71 10.80 -0.56 -5.67
C ASN A 71 10.73 -1.46 -6.91
N GLY A 72 9.89 -1.12 -7.91
CA GLY A 72 9.70 -1.94 -9.11
C GLY A 72 9.10 -3.32 -8.84
N LEU A 73 8.22 -3.43 -7.83
CA LEU A 73 7.64 -4.69 -7.38
C LEU A 73 6.31 -4.98 -8.07
N SER A 74 6.18 -6.20 -8.59
CA SER A 74 4.88 -6.77 -8.96
C SER A 74 4.10 -7.24 -7.73
N ARG A 75 2.81 -7.50 -7.90
CA ARG A 75 1.97 -8.07 -6.84
C ARG A 75 2.54 -9.39 -6.32
N GLU A 76 2.93 -10.28 -7.23
CA GLU A 76 3.47 -11.61 -6.92
C GLU A 76 4.79 -11.49 -6.15
N GLN A 77 5.64 -10.52 -6.51
CA GLN A 77 6.87 -10.24 -5.77
C GLN A 77 6.59 -9.75 -4.35
N VAL A 78 5.58 -8.90 -4.16
CA VAL A 78 5.16 -8.48 -2.82
C VAL A 78 4.68 -9.66 -1.98
N GLU A 79 3.84 -10.55 -2.53
CA GLU A 79 3.33 -11.73 -1.80
C GLU A 79 4.44 -12.74 -1.46
N THR A 80 5.38 -12.95 -2.38
CA THR A 80 6.47 -13.91 -2.21
C THR A 80 7.52 -13.42 -1.22
N MET A 81 7.94 -12.16 -1.32
CA MET A 81 9.03 -11.55 -0.55
C MET A 81 8.56 -10.74 0.68
N ALA A 82 7.30 -10.88 1.10
CA ALA A 82 6.72 -10.03 2.15
C ALA A 82 7.47 -10.05 3.50
N ASP A 83 8.25 -11.09 3.78
CA ASP A 83 9.09 -11.24 4.96
C ASP A 83 10.40 -10.44 4.88
N GLU A 84 10.85 -10.05 3.69
CA GLU A 84 12.08 -9.30 3.45
C GLU A 84 11.84 -7.80 3.19
N LEU A 85 10.60 -7.43 2.87
CA LEU A 85 10.23 -6.08 2.46
C LEU A 85 9.93 -5.18 3.67
N SER A 86 10.48 -3.97 3.66
CA SER A 86 10.14 -2.91 4.62
C SER A 86 8.90 -2.15 4.17
N PHE A 87 7.72 -2.66 4.53
CA PHE A 87 6.43 -2.06 4.17
C PHE A 87 6.24 -0.66 4.79
N PRO A 88 5.46 0.22 4.15
CA PRO A 88 5.03 1.47 4.78
C PRO A 88 4.31 1.21 6.11
N LEU A 89 4.55 2.05 7.11
CA LEU A 89 3.97 1.91 8.45
C LEU A 89 2.44 1.79 8.42
N SER A 90 1.77 2.57 7.56
CA SER A 90 0.31 2.53 7.40
C SER A 90 -0.22 1.15 6.97
N VAL A 91 0.56 0.40 6.17
CA VAL A 91 0.23 -0.96 5.74
C VAL A 91 0.42 -1.94 6.89
N VAL A 92 1.51 -1.80 7.66
CA VAL A 92 1.77 -2.63 8.84
C VAL A 92 0.69 -2.43 9.89
N GLU A 93 0.36 -1.19 10.24
CA GLU A 93 -0.70 -0.86 11.20
C GLU A 93 -2.08 -1.41 10.75
N TYR A 94 -2.37 -1.32 9.46
CA TYR A 94 -3.58 -1.95 8.90
C TYR A 94 -3.57 -3.47 9.11
N LEU A 95 -2.49 -4.17 8.76
CA LEU A 95 -2.36 -5.62 8.92
C LEU A 95 -2.28 -6.07 10.38
N GLN A 96 -1.92 -5.19 11.30
CA GLN A 96 -2.02 -5.41 12.74
C GLN A 96 -3.45 -5.19 13.28
N GLY A 97 -4.32 -4.54 12.51
CA GLY A 97 -5.73 -4.33 12.85
C GLY A 97 -6.04 -3.00 13.54
N TYR A 98 -5.10 -2.04 13.54
CA TYR A 98 -5.31 -0.70 14.12
C TYR A 98 -6.46 0.08 13.46
N VAL A 99 -6.78 -0.30 12.22
CA VAL A 99 -7.80 0.35 11.38
C VAL A 99 -9.09 -0.49 11.30
N GLY A 100 -9.19 -1.52 12.14
CA GLY A 100 -10.28 -2.48 12.13
C GLY A 100 -9.98 -3.70 11.25
N ILE A 101 -10.99 -4.55 11.07
CA ILE A 101 -10.88 -5.82 10.36
C ILE A 101 -11.66 -5.71 9.04
N PRO A 102 -11.04 -5.98 7.88
CA PRO A 102 -11.76 -5.97 6.61
C PRO A 102 -12.80 -7.09 6.54
N TYR A 103 -13.85 -6.88 5.76
CA TYR A 103 -14.80 -7.93 5.44
C TYR A 103 -14.07 -9.10 4.76
N GLY A 104 -14.36 -10.34 5.19
CA GLY A 104 -13.63 -11.52 4.73
C GLY A 104 -12.31 -11.80 5.46
N GLY A 105 -11.89 -10.91 6.36
CA GLY A 105 -10.64 -11.04 7.11
C GLY A 105 -9.42 -10.56 6.33
N PHE A 106 -8.26 -10.57 6.99
CA PHE A 106 -7.02 -10.10 6.38
C PHE A 106 -6.47 -11.11 5.35
N PRO A 107 -5.73 -10.62 4.35
CA PRO A 107 -5.09 -11.49 3.36
C PRO A 107 -3.98 -12.32 4.01
N GLU A 108 -4.20 -13.63 4.11
CA GLU A 108 -3.15 -14.60 4.43
C GLU A 108 -2.64 -15.26 3.15
N PRO A 109 -1.32 -15.57 3.05
CA PRO A 109 -0.30 -15.53 4.09
C PRO A 109 0.39 -14.16 4.26
N LEU A 110 -0.02 -13.13 3.53
CA LEU A 110 0.64 -11.82 3.50
C LEU A 110 0.77 -11.20 4.90
N ARG A 111 -0.35 -11.12 5.63
CA ARG A 111 -0.38 -10.56 6.99
C ARG A 111 0.64 -11.21 7.92
N SER A 112 0.64 -12.54 7.96
CA SER A 112 1.55 -13.29 8.84
C SER A 112 3.02 -13.00 8.55
N LYS A 113 3.41 -12.93 7.26
CA LYS A 113 4.78 -12.61 6.85
C LYS A 113 5.19 -11.20 7.26
N VAL A 114 4.35 -10.19 6.99
CA VAL A 114 4.64 -8.79 7.31
C VAL A 114 4.79 -8.59 8.82
N ASN A 115 3.88 -9.16 9.61
CA ASN A 115 3.93 -9.02 11.06
C ASN A 115 5.15 -9.69 11.67
N ALA A 116 5.55 -10.87 11.17
CA ALA A 116 6.76 -11.55 11.64
C ALA A 116 8.01 -10.71 11.38
N SER A 117 8.16 -10.16 10.17
CA SER A 117 9.30 -9.31 9.79
C SER A 117 9.37 -8.03 10.64
N PHE A 118 8.23 -7.38 10.89
CA PHE A 118 8.17 -6.18 11.72
C PHE A 118 8.59 -6.43 13.18
N HIS A 119 8.16 -7.54 13.79
CA HIS A 119 8.56 -7.88 15.18
C HIS A 119 10.06 -8.15 15.29
N LEU A 120 10.68 -8.74 14.26
CA LEU A 120 12.12 -8.92 14.20
C LEU A 120 12.82 -7.55 14.20
N TYR A 121 12.37 -6.63 13.35
CA TYR A 121 12.94 -5.29 13.27
C TYR A 121 12.84 -4.51 14.60
N GLU A 122 11.67 -4.50 15.24
CA GLU A 122 11.46 -3.86 16.55
C GLU A 122 12.37 -4.44 17.63
N SER A 123 12.55 -5.77 17.62
CA SER A 123 13.45 -6.46 18.54
C SER A 123 14.90 -5.98 18.32
N PHE A 124 15.40 -6.00 17.07
CA PHE A 124 16.76 -5.55 16.76
C PHE A 124 17.00 -4.06 17.05
N SER A 125 15.99 -3.20 16.81
CA SER A 125 16.07 -1.77 17.10
C SER A 125 16.22 -1.50 18.61
N HIS A 126 15.43 -2.19 19.44
CA HIS A 126 15.53 -2.08 20.90
C HIS A 126 16.88 -2.54 21.45
N TYR A 127 17.51 -3.55 20.85
CA TYR A 127 18.82 -4.05 21.31
C TYR A 127 20.01 -3.18 20.87
N ASN A 128 19.91 -2.39 19.79
CA ASN A 128 20.99 -1.52 19.32
C ASN A 128 20.99 -0.11 19.97
N LEU A 129 20.08 0.15 20.90
CA LEU A 129 19.98 1.41 21.65
C LEU A 129 20.46 1.28 23.12
N LEU A 130 21.09 0.16 23.48
CA LEU A 130 21.78 -0.09 24.76
C LEU A 130 23.27 -0.33 24.52
#